data_AF-A0A3D4P5M5-F1
#
_entry.id   AF-A0A3D4P5M5-F1
#
_cell.length_a   1.000
_cell.length_b   1.000
_cell.length_c   1.000
_cell.angle_alpha   90.00
_cell.angle_beta   90.00
_cell.angle_gamma   90.00
#
_symmetry.space_group_name_H-M   'P 1'
#
loop_
_entity.id
_entity.type
_entity.pdbx_description
1 polymer ?
#
loop_
_entity_poly.entity_id
_entity_poly.type
_entity_poly.pdbx_seq_one_letter_code
_entity_poly.pdbx_strand_id
1 'polypeptide(L)'
;MAEKPGITKLLLWITVVLFFLWFLIFSLAPAKILTALALPETQGLFLRMFGIFPLGWAVLFFFALKDVLKNLAIVNSGIITAALLIIAFLIYNFAVGCTKSWFLWLSIVVLFVLNLLLFIFKPKPIAAQ
;
A
#
# COMPACT_ATOMS: atom_id res chain seq x y z
N MET A 1 2.49 -20.82 19.68
CA MET A 1 1.63 -19.68 20.06
C MET A 1 0.50 -19.61 19.06
N ALA A 2 -0.75 -19.74 19.50
CA ALA A 2 -1.90 -19.60 18.61
C ALA A 2 -1.87 -18.17 18.02
N GLU A 3 -1.57 -18.04 16.73
CA GLU A 3 -1.60 -16.76 16.04
C GLU A 3 -3.00 -16.17 16.18
N LYS A 4 -3.12 -15.02 16.84
CA LYS A 4 -4.39 -14.30 16.93
C LYS A 4 -4.64 -13.66 15.57
N PRO A 5 -5.61 -14.14 14.76
CA PRO A 5 -5.93 -13.54 13.46
C PRO A 5 -6.39 -12.08 13.57
N GLY A 6 -6.64 -11.59 14.79
CA GLY A 6 -7.00 -10.19 15.06
C GLY A 6 -5.95 -9.17 14.62
N ILE A 7 -4.65 -9.45 14.80
CA ILE A 7 -3.60 -8.49 14.42
C ILE A 7 -3.50 -8.37 12.90
N THR A 8 -3.48 -9.49 12.18
CA THR A 8 -3.46 -9.48 10.71
C THR A 8 -4.69 -8.79 10.15
N LYS A 9 -5.88 -9.04 10.72
CA LYS A 9 -7.12 -8.35 10.32
C LYS A 9 -7.05 -6.85 10.60
N LEU A 10 -6.49 -6.43 11.73
CA LEU A 10 -6.29 -5.01 12.03
C LEU A 10 -5.34 -4.37 10.99
N LEU A 11 -4.20 -5.00 10.70
CA LEU A 11 -3.24 -4.51 9.71
C LEU A 11 -3.86 -4.41 8.32
N LEU A 12 -4.62 -5.42 7.89
CA LEU A 12 -5.34 -5.39 6.61
C LEU A 12 -6.36 -4.26 6.58
N TRP A 13 -7.11 -4.02 7.66
CA TRP A 13 -8.03 -2.88 7.75
C TRP A 13 -7.31 -1.54 7.64
N ILE A 14 -6.20 -1.37 8.35
CA ILE A 14 -5.36 -0.17 8.26
C ILE A 14 -4.90 0.03 6.81
N THR A 15 -4.41 -1.02 6.15
CA THR A 15 -3.98 -0.96 4.74
C THR A 15 -5.14 -0.56 3.82
N VAL A 16 -6.34 -1.12 4.02
CA VAL A 16 -7.54 -0.76 3.22
C VAL A 16 -7.87 0.72 3.36
N VAL A 17 -7.98 1.23 4.59
CA VAL A 17 -8.31 2.65 4.83
C VAL A 17 -7.25 3.56 4.21
N LEU A 18 -5.99 3.21 4.40
CA LEU A 18 -4.87 3.99 3.93
C LEU A 18 -4.78 4.01 2.39
N PHE A 19 -5.01 2.87 1.74
CA PHE A 19 -5.05 2.79 0.28
C PHE A 19 -6.24 3.54 -0.30
N PHE A 20 -7.38 3.53 0.40
CA PHE A 20 -8.52 4.37 0.04
C PHE A 20 -8.18 5.87 0.15
N LEU A 21 -7.47 6.28 1.20
CA LEU A 21 -6.99 7.67 1.33
C LEU A 21 -6.03 8.05 0.20
N TRP A 22 -5.07 7.19 -0.15
CA TRP A 22 -4.19 7.44 -1.30
C TRP A 22 -4.96 7.53 -2.62
N PHE A 23 -5.98 6.69 -2.82
CA PHE A 23 -6.88 6.80 -3.97
C PHE A 23 -7.55 8.18 -4.03
N LEU A 24 -8.11 8.66 -2.92
CA LEU A 24 -8.76 9.98 -2.85
C LEU A 24 -7.76 11.10 -3.15
N ILE A 25 -6.56 11.03 -2.57
CA ILE A 25 -5.51 12.04 -2.80
C ILE A 25 -5.12 12.07 -4.27
N PHE A 26 -4.70 10.95 -4.84
CA PHE A 26 -4.19 10.92 -6.21
C PHE A 26 -5.29 11.18 -7.25
N SER A 27 -6.49 10.61 -7.07
CA SER A 27 -7.55 10.69 -8.07
C SER A 27 -8.37 11.98 -7.98
N LEU A 28 -8.59 12.52 -6.77
CA LEU A 28 -9.58 13.58 -6.55
C LEU A 28 -9.00 14.86 -5.94
N ALA A 29 -7.80 14.86 -5.34
CA ALA A 29 -7.31 16.08 -4.70
C ALA A 29 -7.00 17.18 -5.72
N PRO A 30 -7.39 18.44 -5.46
CA PRO A 30 -7.05 19.56 -6.33
C PRO A 30 -5.54 19.79 -6.41
N ALA A 31 -5.07 20.39 -7.50
CA ALA A 31 -3.65 20.64 -7.76
C ALA A 31 -2.94 21.35 -6.58
N LYS A 32 -3.62 22.29 -5.90
CA LYS A 32 -3.09 22.98 -4.71
C LYS A 32 -2.66 22.02 -3.60
N ILE A 33 -3.44 20.98 -3.35
CA ILE A 33 -3.12 19.95 -2.33
C ILE A 33 -1.95 19.11 -2.82
N LEU A 34 -1.95 18.69 -4.09
CA LEU A 34 -0.87 17.88 -4.66
C LEU A 34 0.48 18.62 -4.67
N THR A 35 0.47 19.93 -4.95
CA THR A 35 1.66 20.80 -4.84
C THR A 35 2.12 20.90 -3.38
N ALA A 36 1.21 21.03 -2.41
CA ALA A 36 1.57 21.06 -0.99
C ALA A 36 2.19 19.73 -0.51
N LEU A 37 1.77 18.60 -1.11
CA LEU A 37 2.39 17.29 -0.92
C LEU A 37 3.74 17.14 -1.64
N ALA A 38 4.22 18.19 -2.32
CA ALA A 38 5.45 18.20 -3.10
C ALA A 38 5.49 17.06 -4.13
N LEU A 39 4.35 16.73 -4.74
CA LEU A 39 4.29 15.74 -5.81
C LEU A 39 4.91 16.32 -7.10
N PRO A 40 5.73 15.53 -7.82
CA PRO A 40 6.40 16.00 -9.03
C PRO A 40 5.43 16.28 -10.18
N GLU A 41 4.28 15.61 -10.20
CA GLU A 41 3.19 15.79 -11.14
C GLU A 41 1.94 16.22 -10.37
N THR A 42 1.17 17.19 -10.88
CA THR A 42 0.00 17.73 -10.15
C THR A 42 -1.28 17.83 -10.97
N GLN A 43 -1.21 17.63 -12.30
CA GLN A 43 -2.37 17.79 -13.19
C GLN A 43 -2.53 16.68 -14.24
N GLY A 44 -1.51 15.85 -14.49
CA GLY A 44 -1.57 14.80 -15.50
C GLY A 44 -2.60 13.69 -15.25
N LEU A 45 -3.22 13.21 -16.33
CA LEU A 45 -4.13 12.06 -16.33
C LEU A 45 -3.49 10.81 -15.68
N PHE A 46 -2.21 10.58 -15.92
CA PHE A 46 -1.45 9.46 -15.35
C PHE A 46 -1.42 9.47 -13.83
N LEU A 47 -1.30 10.65 -13.20
CA LEU A 47 -1.36 10.77 -11.73
C LEU A 47 -2.74 10.41 -11.19
N ARG A 48 -3.81 10.78 -11.91
CA ARG A 48 -5.18 10.44 -11.52
C ARG A 48 -5.43 8.94 -11.63
N MET A 49 -4.98 8.34 -12.73
CA MET A 49 -5.05 6.90 -12.94
C MET A 49 -4.19 6.13 -11.93
N PHE A 50 -3.10 6.72 -11.44
CA PHE A 50 -2.27 6.13 -10.39
C PHE A 50 -3.07 5.83 -9.12
N GLY A 51 -4.08 6.64 -8.79
CA GLY A 51 -4.96 6.38 -7.65
C GLY A 51 -5.85 5.13 -7.79
N ILE A 52 -6.09 4.64 -9.02
CA ILE A 52 -6.86 3.40 -9.23
C ILE A 52 -6.09 2.18 -8.70
N PHE A 53 -4.76 2.21 -8.75
CA PHE A 53 -3.91 1.15 -8.23
C PHE A 53 -4.14 0.86 -6.74
N PRO A 54 -4.02 1.83 -5.81
CA PRO A 54 -4.31 1.58 -4.40
C PRO A 54 -5.79 1.24 -4.18
N LEU A 55 -6.73 1.77 -4.97
CA LEU A 55 -8.14 1.34 -4.88
C LEU A 55 -8.32 -0.15 -5.17
N GLY A 56 -7.72 -0.65 -6.26
CA GLY A 56 -7.78 -2.07 -6.62
C GLY A 56 -7.25 -2.97 -5.49
N TRP A 57 -6.13 -2.60 -4.89
CA TRP A 57 -5.56 -3.32 -3.75
C TRP A 57 -6.40 -3.20 -2.48
N ALA A 58 -7.03 -2.05 -2.22
CA ALA A 58 -7.96 -1.89 -1.10
C ALA A 58 -9.13 -2.88 -1.22
N VAL A 59 -9.69 -3.04 -2.42
CA VAL A 59 -10.75 -4.03 -2.68
C VAL A 59 -10.25 -5.45 -2.45
N LEU A 60 -9.07 -5.81 -2.96
CA LEU A 60 -8.48 -7.14 -2.76
C LEU A 60 -8.25 -7.45 -1.27
N PHE A 61 -7.68 -6.50 -0.51
CA PHE A 61 -7.49 -6.67 0.93
C PHE A 61 -8.82 -6.72 1.69
N PHE A 62 -9.87 -6.04 1.21
CA PHE A 62 -11.21 -6.18 1.77
C PHE A 62 -11.77 -7.60 1.61
N PHE A 63 -11.50 -8.28 0.49
CA PHE A 63 -11.80 -9.70 0.35
C PHE A 63 -10.96 -10.56 1.29
N ALA A 64 -9.66 -10.24 1.44
CA ALA A 64 -8.78 -10.96 2.37
C ALA A 64 -9.24 -10.85 3.85
N LEU A 65 -9.85 -9.72 4.24
CA LEU A 65 -10.39 -9.51 5.58
C LEU A 65 -11.52 -10.49 5.97
N LYS A 66 -12.32 -10.94 5.00
CA LYS A 66 -13.44 -11.87 5.24
C LYS A 66 -12.95 -13.22 5.78
N ASP A 67 -11.90 -13.75 5.16
CA ASP A 67 -11.25 -14.99 5.59
C ASP A 67 -9.75 -14.94 5.22
N VAL A 68 -8.92 -14.55 6.17
CA VAL A 68 -7.48 -14.32 5.96
C VAL A 68 -6.76 -15.63 5.62
N LEU A 69 -7.17 -16.75 6.20
CA LEU A 69 -6.52 -18.05 5.99
C LEU A 69 -6.79 -18.57 4.57
N LYS A 70 -8.03 -18.46 4.09
CA LYS A 70 -8.37 -18.86 2.72
C LYS A 70 -7.78 -17.91 1.67
N ASN A 71 -7.65 -16.63 2.01
CA ASN A 71 -7.18 -15.60 1.08
C ASN A 71 -5.73 -15.18 1.32
N LEU A 72 -4.92 -16.07 1.88
CA LEU A 72 -3.50 -15.83 2.19
C LEU A 72 -2.69 -15.50 0.94
N ALA A 73 -3.10 -16.02 -0.22
CA ALA A 73 -2.54 -15.67 -1.52
C ALA A 73 -2.62 -14.16 -1.82
N ILE A 74 -3.73 -13.51 -1.47
CA ILE A 74 -3.91 -12.06 -1.65
C ILE A 74 -2.93 -11.30 -0.75
N VAL A 75 -2.80 -11.71 0.51
CA VAL A 75 -1.86 -11.09 1.46
C VAL A 75 -0.43 -11.24 0.99
N ASN A 76 -0.03 -12.44 0.54
CA ASN A 76 1.30 -12.69 0.00
C ASN A 76 1.58 -11.88 -1.27
N SER A 77 0.61 -11.82 -2.19
CA SER A 77 0.72 -11.01 -3.40
C SER A 77 0.86 -9.53 -3.06
N GLY A 78 0.06 -9.03 -2.12
CA GLY A 78 0.16 -7.66 -1.62
C GLY A 78 1.52 -7.34 -1.01
N ILE A 79 2.13 -8.27 -0.26
CA ILE A 79 3.47 -8.10 0.32
C ILE A 79 4.53 -7.97 -0.78
N ILE A 80 4.49 -8.84 -1.79
CA ILE A 80 5.42 -8.82 -2.92
C ILE A 80 5.25 -7.51 -3.70
N THR A 81 4.01 -7.14 -4.02
CA THR A 81 3.72 -5.91 -4.76
C THR A 81 4.14 -4.68 -3.97
N ALA A 82 3.93 -4.63 -2.65
CA ALA A 82 4.38 -3.53 -1.82
C ALA A 82 5.92 -3.41 -1.83
N ALA A 83 6.64 -4.54 -1.74
CA ALA A 83 8.10 -4.55 -1.85
C ALA A 83 8.59 -4.00 -3.20
N LEU A 84 7.97 -4.43 -4.30
CA LEU A 84 8.28 -3.93 -5.64
C LEU A 84 7.96 -2.43 -5.79
N LEU A 85 6.84 -1.97 -5.23
CA LEU A 85 6.46 -0.56 -5.26
C LEU A 85 7.45 0.31 -4.49
N ILE A 86 7.90 -0.15 -3.31
CA ILE A 86 8.94 0.53 -2.51
C ILE A 86 10.22 0.66 -3.33
N ILE A 87 10.69 -0.43 -3.96
CA ILE A 87 11.88 -0.42 -4.81
C ILE A 87 11.69 0.56 -5.98
N ALA A 88 10.55 0.50 -6.67
CA ALA A 88 10.24 1.39 -7.79
C ALA A 88 10.26 2.87 -7.36
N PHE A 89 9.67 3.19 -6.21
CA PHE A 89 9.68 4.55 -5.65
C PHE A 89 11.08 5.02 -5.26
N LEU A 90 11.91 4.14 -4.68
CA LEU A 90 13.30 4.47 -4.39
C LEU A 90 14.07 4.77 -5.67
N ILE A 91 13.99 3.88 -6.67
CA ILE A 91 14.65 4.07 -7.98
C ILE A 91 14.17 5.38 -8.61
N TYR A 92 12.87 5.65 -8.63
CA TYR A 92 12.32 6.88 -9.18
C TYR A 92 12.85 8.13 -8.46
N ASN A 93 12.90 8.14 -7.12
CA ASN A 93 13.43 9.26 -6.35
C ASN A 93 14.91 9.54 -6.67
N PHE A 94 15.73 8.49 -6.78
CA PHE A 94 17.15 8.64 -7.07
C PHE A 94 17.43 8.96 -8.54
N ALA A 95 16.72 8.33 -9.48
CA ALA A 95 16.92 8.51 -10.92
C ALA A 95 16.41 9.87 -11.44
N VAL A 96 15.28 10.34 -10.91
CA VAL A 96 14.63 11.60 -11.36
C VAL A 96 14.99 12.79 -10.45
N GLY A 97 15.77 12.56 -9.39
CA GLY A 97 16.16 13.63 -8.47
C GLY A 97 15.00 14.25 -7.68
N CYS A 98 13.88 13.53 -7.57
CA CYS A 98 12.66 13.95 -6.86
C CYS A 98 12.77 13.86 -5.32
N THR A 99 13.99 13.88 -4.78
CA THR A 99 14.30 13.69 -3.35
C THR A 99 13.63 14.70 -2.42
N LYS A 100 13.14 15.82 -2.96
CA LYS A 100 12.40 16.87 -2.23
C LYS A 100 10.93 16.50 -1.95
N SER A 101 10.40 15.43 -2.55
CA SER A 101 9.00 15.03 -2.36
C SER A 101 8.82 14.30 -1.02
N TRP A 102 8.49 15.03 0.03
CA TRP A 102 8.31 14.47 1.37
C TRP A 102 7.17 13.43 1.42
N PHE A 103 6.13 13.59 0.59
CA PHE A 103 5.01 12.66 0.55
C PHE A 103 5.38 11.31 -0.07
N LEU A 104 6.27 11.29 -1.08
CA LEU A 104 6.80 10.04 -1.62
C LEU A 104 7.63 9.30 -0.56
N TRP A 105 8.48 10.01 0.19
CA TRP A 105 9.22 9.42 1.30
C TRP A 105 8.31 8.88 2.41
N LEU A 106 7.28 9.64 2.79
CA LEU A 106 6.28 9.18 3.75
C LEU A 106 5.59 7.90 3.24
N SER A 107 5.21 7.87 1.97
CA SER A 107 4.57 6.71 1.35
C SER A 107 5.48 5.49 1.36
N ILE A 108 6.78 5.65 1.06
CA ILE A 108 7.79 4.59 1.16
C ILE A 108 7.87 4.04 2.59
N VAL A 109 8.01 4.92 3.59
CA VAL A 109 8.16 4.51 5.00
C VAL A 109 6.90 3.79 5.48
N VAL A 110 5.73 4.33 5.20
CA VAL A 110 4.46 3.72 5.63
C VAL A 110 4.24 2.37 4.95
N LEU A 111 4.49 2.27 3.65
CA LEU A 111 4.42 0.99 2.94
C LEU A 111 5.44 -0.01 3.48
N PHE A 112 6.67 0.42 3.78
CA PHE A 112 7.71 -0.45 4.33
C PHE A 112 7.30 -1.01 5.68
N VAL A 113 6.86 -0.15 6.60
CA VAL A 113 6.42 -0.56 7.94
C VAL A 113 5.22 -1.50 7.85
N LEU A 114 4.18 -1.14 7.08
CA LEU A 114 3.00 -2.00 6.92
C LEU A 114 3.36 -3.34 6.27
N ASN A 115 4.22 -3.33 5.26
CA ASN A 115 4.65 -4.55 4.58
C ASN A 115 5.43 -5.47 5.52
N LEU A 116 6.34 -4.91 6.32
CA LEU A 116 7.10 -5.65 7.32
C LEU A 116 6.19 -6.25 8.40
N LEU A 117 5.23 -5.46 8.91
CA LEU A 117 4.25 -5.93 9.89
C LEU A 117 3.37 -7.04 9.30
N LEU A 118 2.85 -6.87 8.08
CA LEU A 118 2.08 -7.92 7.41
C LEU A 118 2.92 -9.18 7.16
N PHE A 119 4.20 -9.04 6.82
CA PHE A 119 5.09 -10.18 6.63
C PHE A 119 5.35 -10.96 7.93
N ILE A 120 5.54 -10.25 9.06
CA ILE A 120 5.81 -10.87 10.37
C ILE A 120 4.53 -11.49 10.96
N PHE A 121 3.39 -10.80 10.84
CA PHE A 121 2.12 -11.19 11.47
C PHE A 121 1.15 -11.90 10.54
N LYS A 122 1.53 -12.25 9.29
CA LYS A 122 0.67 -13.08 8.45
C LYS A 122 0.61 -14.49 9.03
N PRO A 123 -0.58 -15.11 9.03
CA PRO A 123 -0.70 -16.50 9.44
C PRO A 123 0.14 -17.40 8.53
N LYS A 124 0.69 -18.47 9.10
CA LYS A 124 1.35 -19.51 8.30
C LYS A 124 0.31 -20.49 7.77
N PRO A 125 0.44 -20.98 6.53
CA PRO A 125 -0.39 -22.09 6.07
C PRO A 125 -0.16 -23.27 7.02
N ILE A 126 -1.25 -23.84 7.53
CA ILE A 126 -1.19 -25.13 8.23
C ILE A 126 -0.74 -26.12 7.17
N ALA A 127 0.49 -26.64 7.30
CA ALA A 127 0.95 -27.72 6.46
C ALA A 127 -0.09 -28.85 6.55
N ALA A 128 -0.65 -29.26 5.42
CA ALA A 128 -1.50 -30.44 5.36
C ALA A 128 -0.68 -31.61 5.94
N GLN A 129 -1.06 -32.07 7.12
CA GLN A 129 -0.64 -33.37 7.65
C GLN A 129 -1.52 -34.45 7.03
#